data_AF-A0A8K0CI49-F1
#
_entry.id   AF-A0A8K0CI49-F1
#
_cell.length_a   1.000
_cell.length_b   1.000
_cell.length_c   1.000
_cell.angle_alpha   90.00
_cell.angle_beta   90.00
_cell.angle_gamma   90.00
#
_symmetry.space_group_name_H-M   'P 1'
#
loop_
_entity.id
_entity.type
_entity.pdbx_description
1 polymer ?
#
loop_
_entity_poly.entity_id
_entity_poly.type
_entity_poly.pdbx_seq_one_letter_code
_entity_poly.pdbx_strand_id
1 'polypeptide(L)'
;MAENKVEHLLAELCTRSVSVRKHSLHLGSNILNRQESFKIYKKFQNNENSSIHKCLLKGTFNFFCNNPLEQSWELLKESINNIDTNDAEALDFLTRWRKFPKSYYPQYVTVTWDMFESISDNSKAAQKRKGHVLDLILAKDVIQTLPKEFILRMIKKYFLQWQAELYSKFNLIAAKFIIHCNSQLELKERMDSVFGILCGFIQQPPEDYVLSASIHKIIFDFIKQFCANFFEKERIPLATEILSECTALFNNTSRICQFLDEYLHLRFTSICVTSNILLEMALNISNFYSSLVKNVGVSVVKSFYETFKLFIPHLLLSAEEDVAERNNYILIEEIMKSNSAINVTVLAVFLLPDERPALIEFKLKYDSVIKRLLKEQDLAVHVYLSKYLKSLRDIE
;
A
#
# COMPACT_ATOMS: atom_id res chain seq x y z
N MET A 1 -16.59 56.44 20.12
CA MET A 1 -16.28 55.14 19.48
C MET A 1 -16.87 55.18 18.09
N ALA A 2 -16.07 55.00 17.03
CA ALA A 2 -16.58 55.03 15.66
C ALA A 2 -17.39 53.75 15.41
N GLU A 3 -18.67 53.92 15.05
CA GLU A 3 -19.58 52.83 14.72
C GLU A 3 -19.04 52.10 13.47
N ASN A 4 -18.86 50.77 13.54
CA ASN A 4 -18.33 49.99 12.44
C ASN A 4 -19.39 49.85 11.33
N LYS A 5 -19.55 50.88 10.51
CA LYS A 5 -20.57 50.99 9.45
C LYS A 5 -20.59 49.80 8.48
N VAL A 6 -19.46 49.10 8.35
CA VAL A 6 -19.31 47.91 7.52
C VAL A 6 -20.15 46.74 8.04
N GLU A 7 -20.20 46.52 9.35
CA GLU A 7 -20.99 45.45 9.96
C GLU A 7 -22.49 45.65 9.73
N HIS A 8 -22.97 46.88 9.95
CA HIS A 8 -24.38 47.22 9.74
C HIS A 8 -24.77 47.07 8.26
N LEU A 9 -23.92 47.53 7.34
CA LEU A 9 -24.14 47.35 5.90
C LEU A 9 -24.20 45.87 5.52
N LEU A 10 -23.25 45.05 6.00
CA LEU A 10 -23.25 43.61 5.71
C LEU A 10 -24.49 42.92 6.28
N ALA A 11 -24.91 43.27 7.50
CA ALA A 11 -26.12 42.75 8.11
C ALA A 11 -27.39 43.06 7.31
N GLU A 12 -27.46 44.25 6.70
CA GLU A 12 -28.56 44.63 5.79
C GLU A 12 -28.49 43.86 4.47
N LEU A 13 -27.30 43.73 3.88
CA LEU A 13 -27.12 42.94 2.64
C LEU A 13 -27.50 41.46 2.83
N CYS A 14 -27.44 40.95 4.07
CA CYS A 14 -27.87 39.59 4.41
C CYS A 14 -29.38 39.34 4.26
N THR A 15 -30.23 40.37 4.18
CA THR A 15 -31.69 40.22 4.05
C THR A 15 -32.18 40.36 2.60
N ARG A 16 -31.27 40.63 1.66
CA ARG A 16 -31.57 40.91 0.25
C ARG A 16 -31.59 39.63 -0.60
N SER A 17 -31.63 39.79 -1.93
CA SER A 17 -31.68 38.68 -2.88
C SER A 17 -30.48 37.70 -2.72
N VAL A 18 -30.61 36.47 -3.23
CA VAL A 18 -29.57 35.43 -3.14
C VAL A 18 -28.20 35.92 -3.62
N SER A 19 -28.14 36.65 -4.74
CA SER A 19 -26.88 37.19 -5.30
C SER A 19 -26.20 38.19 -4.35
N VAL A 20 -26.99 39.06 -3.71
CA VAL A 20 -26.50 40.05 -2.74
C VAL A 20 -26.03 39.37 -1.45
N ARG A 21 -26.75 38.34 -0.99
CA ARG A 21 -26.34 37.54 0.17
C ARG A 21 -25.01 36.81 -0.05
N LYS A 22 -24.78 36.26 -1.26
CA LYS A 22 -23.48 35.66 -1.64
C LYS A 22 -22.34 36.68 -1.61
N HIS A 23 -22.57 37.89 -2.12
CA HIS A 23 -21.60 38.98 -2.05
C HIS A 23 -21.33 39.39 -0.60
N SER A 24 -22.37 39.47 0.24
CA SER A 24 -22.20 39.77 1.67
C SER A 24 -21.34 38.72 2.37
N LEU A 25 -21.55 37.43 2.10
CA LEU A 25 -20.69 36.35 2.61
C LEU A 25 -19.23 36.50 2.17
N HIS A 26 -19.01 36.79 0.89
CA HIS A 26 -17.67 36.97 0.34
C HIS A 26 -16.96 38.21 0.94
N LEU A 27 -17.64 39.35 0.98
CA LEU A 27 -17.11 40.59 1.53
C LEU A 27 -16.86 40.48 3.03
N GLY A 28 -17.80 39.89 3.77
CA GLY A 28 -17.65 39.63 5.20
C GLY A 28 -16.39 38.83 5.51
N SER A 29 -16.09 37.83 4.69
CA SER A 29 -14.89 36.99 4.86
C SER A 29 -13.55 37.69 4.60
N ASN A 30 -13.55 38.75 3.79
CA ASN A 30 -12.33 39.45 3.36
C ASN A 30 -12.07 40.74 4.16
N ILE A 31 -13.12 41.36 4.70
CA ILE A 31 -13.05 42.71 5.28
C ILE A 31 -13.16 42.66 6.81
N LEU A 32 -13.94 41.73 7.35
CA LEU A 32 -14.21 41.69 8.79
C LEU A 32 -13.10 40.95 9.55
N ASN A 33 -13.01 41.24 10.86
CA ASN A 33 -12.13 40.47 11.71
C ASN A 33 -12.67 39.03 11.88
N ARG A 34 -11.84 38.19 12.50
CA ARG A 34 -12.13 36.77 12.70
C ARG A 34 -13.46 36.51 13.43
N GLN A 35 -13.74 37.26 14.49
CA GLN A 35 -14.93 37.04 15.34
C GLN A 35 -16.21 37.42 14.61
N GLU A 36 -16.18 38.52 13.86
CA GLU A 36 -17.30 39.00 13.06
C GLU A 36 -17.57 38.07 11.86
N SER A 37 -16.52 37.65 11.15
CA SER A 37 -16.63 36.66 10.07
C SER A 37 -17.31 35.38 10.55
N PHE A 38 -16.92 34.87 11.72
CA PHE A 38 -17.54 33.70 12.34
C PHE A 38 -19.04 33.91 12.61
N LYS A 39 -19.43 35.06 13.18
CA LYS A 39 -20.84 35.40 13.43
C LYS A 39 -21.66 35.43 12.14
N ILE A 40 -21.11 35.97 11.06
CA ILE A 40 -21.77 35.99 9.75
C ILE A 40 -21.99 34.56 9.27
N TYR A 41 -20.96 33.73 9.18
CA TYR A 41 -21.13 32.36 8.70
C TYR A 41 -22.13 31.57 9.53
N LYS A 42 -22.08 31.69 10.86
CA LYS A 42 -23.03 31.04 11.76
C LYS A 42 -24.48 31.48 11.51
N LYS A 43 -24.71 32.75 11.20
CA LYS A 43 -26.05 33.27 10.85
C LYS A 43 -26.60 32.64 9.56
N PHE A 44 -25.73 32.28 8.62
CA PHE A 44 -26.12 31.70 7.33
C PHE A 44 -26.23 30.17 7.31
N GLN A 45 -25.88 29.47 8.40
CA GLN A 45 -25.99 28.01 8.51
C GLN A 45 -27.39 27.48 8.17
N ASN A 46 -28.42 28.14 8.70
CA ASN A 46 -29.81 27.70 8.60
C ASN A 46 -30.52 28.18 7.32
N ASN A 47 -29.79 28.60 6.29
CA ASN A 47 -30.39 29.19 5.10
C ASN A 47 -30.76 28.12 4.07
N GLU A 48 -32.03 27.91 3.80
CA GLU A 48 -32.55 26.84 2.92
C GLU A 48 -32.06 26.89 1.45
N ASN A 49 -31.39 27.96 1.01
CA ASN A 49 -30.98 28.09 -0.38
C ASN A 49 -29.67 27.35 -0.68
N SER A 50 -29.73 26.29 -1.51
CA SER A 50 -28.58 25.48 -1.96
C SER A 50 -27.41 26.31 -2.53
N SER A 51 -27.74 27.35 -3.30
CA SER A 51 -26.77 28.28 -3.88
C SER A 51 -26.00 29.05 -2.81
N ILE A 52 -26.64 29.39 -1.69
CA ILE A 52 -25.99 30.03 -0.53
C ILE A 52 -25.17 29.01 0.25
N HIS A 53 -25.67 27.79 0.47
CA HIS A 53 -24.91 26.72 1.14
C HIS A 53 -23.57 26.44 0.46
N LYS A 54 -23.52 26.46 -0.87
CA LYS A 54 -22.28 26.31 -1.63
C LYS A 54 -21.27 27.43 -1.39
N CYS A 55 -21.74 28.68 -1.36
CA CYS A 55 -20.89 29.82 -1.01
C CYS A 55 -20.45 29.75 0.45
N LEU A 56 -21.34 29.30 1.33
CA LEU A 56 -21.05 29.08 2.75
C LEU A 56 -19.96 28.03 2.92
N LEU A 57 -20.07 26.87 2.28
CA LEU A 57 -19.06 25.81 2.30
C LEU A 57 -17.67 26.33 1.87
N LYS A 58 -17.59 27.02 0.73
CA LYS A 58 -16.31 27.58 0.25
C LYS A 58 -15.76 28.61 1.24
N GLY A 59 -16.63 29.44 1.80
CA GLY A 59 -16.28 30.46 2.79
C GLY A 59 -15.78 29.86 4.10
N THR A 60 -16.52 28.93 4.70
CA THR A 60 -16.18 28.27 5.96
C THR A 60 -14.94 27.40 5.82
N PHE A 61 -14.74 26.74 4.67
CA PHE A 61 -13.53 26.00 4.37
C PHE A 61 -12.29 26.90 4.34
N ASN A 62 -12.34 28.00 3.59
CA ASN A 62 -11.24 28.96 3.51
C ASN A 62 -10.98 29.62 4.87
N PHE A 63 -12.05 29.99 5.59
CA PHE A 63 -11.97 30.57 6.92
C PHE A 63 -11.27 29.63 7.91
N PHE A 64 -11.65 28.35 7.91
CA PHE A 64 -11.03 27.32 8.74
C PHE A 64 -9.56 27.10 8.38
N CYS A 65 -9.22 26.99 7.10
CA CYS A 65 -7.83 26.82 6.67
C CYS A 65 -6.93 27.98 7.14
N ASN A 66 -7.46 29.21 7.19
CA ASN A 66 -6.74 30.38 7.69
C ASN A 66 -6.76 30.49 9.23
N ASN A 67 -7.68 29.81 9.91
CA ASN A 67 -7.94 29.97 11.34
C ASN A 67 -8.29 28.63 12.01
N PRO A 68 -7.38 27.66 12.09
CA PRO A 68 -7.69 26.27 12.49
C PRO A 68 -7.94 26.13 14.00
N LEU A 69 -9.12 26.56 14.46
CA LEU A 69 -9.63 26.30 15.81
C LEU A 69 -10.88 25.42 15.77
N GLU A 70 -11.21 24.84 16.92
CA GLU A 70 -12.36 23.95 17.09
C GLU A 70 -13.68 24.59 16.67
N GLN A 71 -13.91 25.86 17.04
CA GLN A 71 -15.14 26.57 16.69
C GLN A 71 -15.31 26.70 15.17
N SER A 72 -14.23 27.01 14.45
CA SER A 72 -14.24 27.08 12.98
C SER A 72 -14.34 25.72 12.31
N TRP A 73 -13.84 24.66 12.97
CA TRP A 73 -14.02 23.29 12.51
C TRP A 73 -15.49 22.88 12.58
N GLU A 74 -16.16 23.10 13.72
CA GLU A 74 -17.57 22.76 13.89
C GLU A 74 -18.47 23.50 12.88
N LEU A 75 -18.16 24.77 12.60
CA LEU A 75 -18.83 25.55 11.57
C LEU A 75 -18.66 24.94 10.16
N LEU A 76 -17.44 24.51 9.82
CA LEU A 76 -17.17 23.82 8.56
C LEU A 76 -17.89 22.46 8.49
N LYS A 77 -17.82 21.67 9.57
CA LYS A 77 -18.45 20.34 9.66
C LYS A 77 -19.96 20.42 9.46
N GLU A 78 -20.63 21.38 10.09
CA GLU A 78 -22.06 21.63 9.88
C GLU A 78 -22.34 22.08 8.43
N SER A 79 -21.46 22.90 7.84
CA SER A 79 -21.57 23.24 6.41
C SER A 79 -21.44 22.01 5.50
N ILE A 80 -20.57 21.05 5.83
CA ILE A 80 -20.38 19.80 5.08
C ILE A 80 -21.63 18.92 5.18
N ASN A 81 -22.18 18.76 6.39
CA ASN A 81 -23.37 17.95 6.64
C ASN A 81 -24.62 18.47 5.93
N ASN A 82 -24.66 19.78 5.62
CA ASN A 82 -25.78 20.43 4.93
C ASN A 82 -25.64 20.46 3.40
N ILE A 83 -24.61 19.84 2.82
CA ILE A 83 -24.45 19.78 1.36
C ILE A 83 -25.50 18.83 0.77
N ASP A 84 -26.19 19.30 -0.27
CA ASP A 84 -27.04 18.46 -1.12
C ASP A 84 -26.20 17.40 -1.84
N THR A 85 -26.57 16.13 -1.69
CA THR A 85 -25.89 14.99 -2.32
C THR A 85 -25.93 15.03 -3.85
N ASN A 86 -26.78 15.89 -4.45
CA ASN A 86 -26.84 16.13 -5.89
C ASN A 86 -25.97 17.32 -6.35
N ASP A 87 -25.41 18.15 -5.45
CA ASP A 87 -24.53 19.26 -5.83
C ASP A 87 -23.11 18.76 -6.11
N ALA A 88 -22.90 18.30 -7.35
CA ALA A 88 -21.63 17.76 -7.81
C ALA A 88 -20.44 18.71 -7.57
N GLU A 89 -20.61 20.03 -7.72
CA GLU A 89 -19.51 20.98 -7.54
C GLU A 89 -19.16 21.16 -6.06
N ALA A 90 -20.15 21.15 -5.15
CA ALA A 90 -19.89 21.17 -3.72
C ALA A 90 -19.16 19.90 -3.27
N LEU A 91 -19.59 18.74 -3.75
CA LEU A 91 -18.93 17.45 -3.49
C LEU A 91 -17.50 17.42 -4.06
N ASP A 92 -17.29 17.91 -5.28
CA ASP A 92 -15.95 18.01 -5.88
C ASP A 92 -15.06 18.98 -5.11
N PHE A 93 -15.62 20.03 -4.51
CA PHE A 93 -14.86 20.98 -3.69
C PHE A 93 -14.28 20.32 -2.43
N LEU A 94 -14.98 19.34 -1.83
CA LEU A 94 -14.47 18.56 -0.69
C LEU A 94 -13.28 17.66 -1.04
N THR A 95 -12.93 17.50 -2.31
CA THR A 95 -11.71 16.76 -2.69
C THR A 95 -10.44 17.62 -2.56
N ARG A 96 -10.57 18.93 -2.27
CA ARG A 96 -9.47 19.91 -2.26
C ARG A 96 -8.79 20.06 -0.90
N TRP A 97 -8.31 18.95 -0.34
CA TRP A 97 -7.74 18.90 1.01
C TRP A 97 -6.28 19.41 1.14
N ARG A 98 -5.57 19.70 0.05
CA ARG A 98 -4.13 20.02 0.10
C ARG A 98 -3.75 21.24 0.96
N LYS A 99 -4.66 22.21 1.09
CA LYS A 99 -4.46 23.40 1.95
C LYS A 99 -4.99 23.22 3.37
N PHE A 100 -5.54 22.04 3.65
CA PHE A 100 -6.21 21.76 4.92
C PHE A 100 -5.15 21.50 6.01
N PRO A 101 -5.36 22.03 7.24
CA PRO A 101 -4.48 21.80 8.38
C PRO A 101 -4.30 20.31 8.69
N LYS A 102 -3.05 19.83 8.73
CA LYS A 102 -2.72 18.41 8.95
C LYS A 102 -3.29 17.84 10.25
N SER A 103 -3.32 18.64 11.32
CA SER A 103 -3.86 18.22 12.63
C SER A 103 -5.35 17.87 12.61
N TYR A 104 -6.08 18.30 11.57
CA TYR A 104 -7.51 18.01 11.40
C TYR A 104 -7.80 16.99 10.29
N TYR A 105 -6.77 16.37 9.70
CA TYR A 105 -6.96 15.31 8.70
C TYR A 105 -7.84 14.16 9.20
N PRO A 106 -7.68 13.64 10.43
CA PRO A 106 -8.53 12.55 10.90
C PRO A 106 -10.03 12.89 10.88
N GLN A 107 -10.37 14.06 11.42
CA GLN A 107 -11.75 14.54 11.49
C GLN A 107 -12.31 14.81 10.09
N TYR A 108 -11.51 15.42 9.22
CA TYR A 108 -11.90 15.70 7.85
C TYR A 108 -12.14 14.44 7.02
N VAL A 109 -11.21 13.48 7.08
CA VAL A 109 -11.35 12.18 6.40
C VAL A 109 -12.61 11.47 6.89
N THR A 110 -12.84 11.42 8.21
CA THR A 110 -14.00 10.72 8.78
C THR A 110 -15.30 11.33 8.27
N VAL A 111 -15.45 12.66 8.37
CA VAL A 111 -16.68 13.36 7.94
C VAL A 111 -16.90 13.24 6.43
N THR A 112 -15.86 13.47 5.63
CA THR A 112 -15.99 13.41 4.16
C THR A 112 -16.21 11.99 3.65
N TRP A 113 -15.60 10.98 4.30
CA TRP A 113 -15.84 9.58 3.99
C TRP A 113 -17.27 9.17 4.28
N ASP A 114 -17.76 9.43 5.49
CA ASP A 114 -19.13 9.08 5.89
C ASP A 114 -20.15 9.75 4.96
N MET A 115 -19.89 10.99 4.55
CA MET A 115 -20.70 11.69 3.57
C MET A 115 -20.70 10.98 2.21
N PHE A 116 -19.52 10.74 1.60
CA PHE A 116 -19.45 10.06 0.30
C PHE A 116 -19.94 8.61 0.34
N GLU A 117 -19.87 7.94 1.49
CA GLU A 117 -20.38 6.60 1.70
C GLU A 117 -21.92 6.56 1.76
N SER A 118 -22.56 7.60 2.30
CA SER A 118 -24.02 7.72 2.35
C SER A 118 -24.67 7.99 0.99
N ILE A 119 -23.89 8.49 0.02
CA ILE A 119 -24.36 8.69 -1.36
C ILE A 119 -24.49 7.32 -2.03
N SER A 120 -25.72 6.94 -2.38
CA SER A 120 -26.05 5.67 -3.05
C SER A 120 -25.61 5.62 -4.52
N ASP A 121 -25.17 6.75 -5.08
CA ASP A 121 -24.65 6.83 -6.44
C ASP A 121 -23.31 6.09 -6.58
N ASN A 122 -23.28 5.08 -7.45
CA ASN A 122 -22.09 4.33 -7.84
C ASN A 122 -21.45 4.86 -9.14
N SER A 123 -21.78 6.08 -9.56
CA SER A 123 -21.16 6.71 -10.73
C SER A 123 -19.63 6.82 -10.60
N LYS A 124 -18.96 6.90 -11.75
CA LYS A 124 -17.52 7.17 -11.82
C LYS A 124 -17.11 8.44 -11.06
N ALA A 125 -18.00 9.44 -11.00
CA ALA A 125 -17.74 10.68 -10.26
C ALA A 125 -17.71 10.44 -8.75
N ALA A 126 -18.66 9.65 -8.21
CA ALA A 126 -18.68 9.26 -6.80
C ALA A 126 -17.44 8.43 -6.43
N GLN A 127 -17.04 7.48 -7.28
CA GLN A 127 -15.83 6.68 -7.07
C GLN A 127 -14.57 7.53 -7.11
N LYS A 128 -14.48 8.51 -8.02
CA LYS A 128 -13.37 9.46 -8.06
C LYS A 128 -13.24 10.26 -6.75
N ARG A 129 -14.36 10.73 -6.18
CA ARG A 129 -14.38 11.47 -4.91
C ARG A 129 -13.93 10.61 -3.74
N LYS A 130 -14.45 9.38 -3.62
CA LYS A 130 -13.98 8.39 -2.64
C LYS A 130 -12.48 8.16 -2.81
N GLY A 131 -12.03 7.99 -4.05
CA GLY A 131 -10.63 7.84 -4.42
C GLY A 131 -9.74 8.97 -3.89
N HIS A 132 -10.19 10.22 -3.92
CA HIS A 132 -9.45 11.37 -3.39
C HIS A 132 -9.33 11.36 -1.85
N VAL A 133 -10.33 10.85 -1.14
CA VAL A 133 -10.25 10.66 0.32
C VAL A 133 -9.27 9.53 0.64
N LEU A 134 -9.32 8.42 -0.10
CA LEU A 134 -8.37 7.33 0.06
C LEU A 134 -6.92 7.79 -0.21
N ASP A 135 -6.71 8.67 -1.20
CA ASP A 135 -5.38 9.26 -1.45
C ASP A 135 -4.87 10.09 -0.26
N LEU A 136 -5.76 10.78 0.46
CA LEU A 136 -5.41 11.48 1.69
C LEU A 136 -5.05 10.49 2.81
N ILE A 137 -5.81 9.41 2.99
CA ILE A 137 -5.51 8.37 3.99
C ILE A 137 -4.13 7.74 3.72
N LEU A 138 -3.84 7.47 2.45
CA LEU A 138 -2.60 6.85 1.99
C LEU A 138 -1.40 7.81 2.00
N ALA A 139 -1.64 9.11 2.17
CA ALA A 139 -0.58 10.09 2.39
C ALA A 139 0.16 9.76 3.69
N LYS A 140 1.47 10.04 3.67
CA LYS A 140 2.37 9.77 4.78
C LYS A 140 1.82 10.40 6.08
N ASP A 141 1.85 9.62 7.16
CA ASP A 141 1.41 9.95 8.53
C ASP A 141 -0.11 9.98 8.78
N VAL A 142 -0.97 10.07 7.77
CA VAL A 142 -2.42 10.24 7.99
C VAL A 142 -3.06 8.99 8.60
N ILE A 143 -2.75 7.82 8.04
CA ILE A 143 -3.29 6.54 8.53
C ILE A 143 -2.98 6.26 10.01
N GLN A 144 -1.86 6.77 10.52
CA GLN A 144 -1.46 6.62 11.93
C GLN A 144 -2.31 7.45 12.89
N THR A 145 -2.90 8.53 12.39
CA THR A 145 -3.68 9.49 13.19
C THR A 145 -5.19 9.25 13.14
N LEU A 146 -5.64 8.34 12.27
CA LEU A 146 -7.06 8.01 12.12
C LEU A 146 -7.54 7.10 13.25
N PRO A 147 -8.82 7.22 13.66
CA PRO A 147 -9.42 6.28 14.61
C PRO A 147 -9.34 4.84 14.12
N LYS A 148 -8.89 3.93 14.97
CA LYS A 148 -8.73 2.51 14.64
C LYS A 148 -10.05 1.90 14.15
N GLU A 149 -11.14 2.22 14.83
CA GLU A 149 -12.49 1.74 14.57
C GLU A 149 -12.95 2.16 13.16
N PHE A 150 -12.58 3.37 12.72
CA PHE A 150 -12.88 3.88 11.39
C PHE A 150 -12.17 3.04 10.31
N ILE A 151 -10.87 2.81 10.47
CA ILE A 151 -10.09 2.00 9.51
C ILE A 151 -10.61 0.55 9.50
N LEU A 152 -10.88 -0.03 10.67
CA LEU A 152 -11.40 -1.40 10.76
C LEU A 152 -12.77 -1.55 10.10
N ARG A 153 -13.66 -0.56 10.24
CA ARG A 153 -14.95 -0.54 9.54
C ARG A 153 -14.75 -0.52 8.02
N MET A 154 -13.80 0.29 7.54
CA MET A 154 -13.44 0.35 6.13
C MET A 154 -12.86 -0.98 5.62
N ILE A 155 -11.92 -1.57 6.35
CA ILE A 155 -11.32 -2.87 5.99
C ILE A 155 -12.40 -3.94 5.94
N LYS A 156 -13.23 -4.09 6.99
CA LYS A 156 -14.33 -5.08 7.01
C LYS A 156 -15.29 -4.93 5.84
N LYS A 157 -15.54 -3.69 5.40
CA LYS A 157 -16.50 -3.40 4.33
C LYS A 157 -15.91 -3.50 2.93
N TYR A 158 -14.63 -3.22 2.71
CA TYR A 158 -14.09 -3.06 1.35
C TYR A 158 -12.83 -3.88 1.05
N PHE A 159 -12.14 -4.43 2.05
CA PHE A 159 -10.94 -5.23 1.84
C PHE A 159 -11.27 -6.50 1.04
N LEU A 160 -10.44 -6.81 0.04
CA LEU A 160 -10.61 -7.93 -0.89
C LEU A 160 -11.93 -7.92 -1.70
N GLN A 161 -12.66 -6.80 -1.75
CA GLN A 161 -13.83 -6.67 -2.59
C GLN A 161 -13.46 -6.38 -4.05
N TRP A 162 -13.35 -7.45 -4.83
CA TRP A 162 -12.88 -7.40 -6.23
C TRP A 162 -13.73 -6.57 -7.18
N GLN A 163 -15.02 -6.42 -6.88
CA GLN A 163 -15.95 -5.64 -7.69
C GLN A 163 -15.82 -4.12 -7.44
N ALA A 164 -15.09 -3.71 -6.40
CA ALA A 164 -14.90 -2.31 -6.09
C ALA A 164 -13.83 -1.69 -7.00
N GLU A 165 -14.19 -0.58 -7.67
CA GLU A 165 -13.26 0.18 -8.53
C GLU A 165 -11.99 0.65 -7.78
N LEU A 166 -12.08 0.78 -6.45
CA LEU A 166 -11.02 1.26 -5.57
C LEU A 166 -10.34 0.14 -4.75
N TYR A 167 -10.53 -1.15 -5.10
CA TYR A 167 -10.03 -2.27 -4.30
C TYR A 167 -8.52 -2.17 -3.99
N SER A 168 -7.72 -1.74 -4.97
CA SER A 168 -6.27 -1.61 -4.80
C SER A 168 -5.90 -0.60 -3.71
N LYS A 169 -6.63 0.51 -3.59
CA LYS A 169 -6.43 1.51 -2.53
C LYS A 169 -6.80 0.95 -1.17
N PHE A 170 -7.89 0.19 -1.07
CA PHE A 170 -8.27 -0.45 0.19
C PHE A 170 -7.27 -1.53 0.63
N ASN A 171 -6.73 -2.31 -0.31
CA ASN A 171 -5.66 -3.26 -0.04
C ASN A 171 -4.41 -2.55 0.50
N LEU A 172 -4.03 -1.41 -0.09
CA LEU A 172 -2.91 -0.61 0.40
C LEU A 172 -3.17 0.00 1.79
N ILE A 173 -4.40 0.44 2.07
CA ILE A 173 -4.80 0.90 3.42
C ILE A 173 -4.67 -0.24 4.42
N ALA A 174 -5.16 -1.44 4.10
CA ALA A 174 -5.04 -2.60 4.97
C ALA A 174 -3.58 -2.95 5.26
N ALA A 175 -2.71 -2.91 4.23
CA ALA A 175 -1.28 -3.12 4.38
C ALA A 175 -0.63 -2.08 5.30
N LYS A 176 -0.84 -0.79 5.02
CA LYS A 176 -0.29 0.31 5.83
C LYS A 176 -0.84 0.31 7.26
N PHE A 177 -2.09 -0.12 7.45
CA PHE A 177 -2.68 -0.27 8.77
C PHE A 177 -1.91 -1.30 9.60
N ILE A 178 -1.49 -2.42 9.04
CA ILE A 178 -0.66 -3.40 9.77
C ILE A 178 0.73 -2.82 10.05
N ILE A 179 1.35 -2.23 9.02
CA ILE A 179 2.75 -1.79 9.06
C ILE A 179 2.98 -0.66 10.08
N HIS A 180 2.01 0.25 10.22
CA HIS A 180 2.12 1.38 11.13
C HIS A 180 1.52 1.10 12.51
N CYS A 181 1.92 0.00 13.13
CA CYS A 181 1.61 -0.32 14.52
C CYS A 181 2.70 0.21 15.47
N ASN A 182 2.30 0.60 16.68
CA ASN A 182 3.21 1.19 17.68
C ASN A 182 3.63 0.18 18.77
N SER A 183 3.01 -1.00 18.81
CA SER A 183 3.30 -2.04 19.80
C SER A 183 3.00 -3.44 19.25
N GLN A 184 3.58 -4.47 19.87
CA GLN A 184 3.30 -5.87 19.53
C GLN A 184 1.84 -6.28 19.83
N LEU A 185 1.24 -5.75 20.90
CA LEU A 185 -0.17 -6.01 21.21
C LEU A 185 -1.07 -5.48 20.09
N GLU A 186 -0.83 -4.24 19.69
CA GLU A 186 -1.57 -3.62 18.59
C GLU A 186 -1.32 -4.35 17.26
N LEU A 187 -0.09 -4.75 16.97
CA LEU A 187 0.24 -5.55 15.80
C LEU A 187 -0.66 -6.79 15.72
N LYS A 188 -0.71 -7.58 16.80
CA LYS A 188 -1.52 -8.80 16.85
C LYS A 188 -3.00 -8.53 16.56
N GLU A 189 -3.58 -7.50 17.17
CA GLU A 189 -4.99 -7.14 16.92
C GLU A 189 -5.26 -6.69 15.47
N ARG A 190 -4.34 -5.91 14.88
CA ARG A 190 -4.45 -5.45 13.49
C ARG A 190 -4.26 -6.60 12.51
N MET A 191 -3.30 -7.49 12.80
CA MET A 191 -3.07 -8.73 12.07
C MET A 191 -4.31 -9.62 12.10
N ASP A 192 -4.85 -9.93 13.27
CA ASP A 192 -6.07 -10.74 13.42
C ASP A 192 -7.25 -10.14 12.64
N SER A 193 -7.35 -8.82 12.58
CA SER A 193 -8.42 -8.13 11.85
C SER A 193 -8.30 -8.23 10.32
N VAL A 194 -7.09 -8.05 9.78
CA VAL A 194 -6.87 -8.05 8.31
C VAL A 194 -6.64 -9.47 7.81
N PHE A 195 -5.69 -10.17 8.41
CA PHE A 195 -5.36 -11.54 8.03
C PHE A 195 -6.43 -12.54 8.48
N GLY A 196 -7.25 -12.24 9.49
CA GLY A 196 -8.45 -13.05 9.76
C GLY A 196 -9.40 -13.11 8.56
N ILE A 197 -9.61 -11.98 7.87
CA ILE A 197 -10.40 -11.93 6.63
C ILE A 197 -9.70 -12.73 5.53
N LEU A 198 -8.39 -12.53 5.35
CA LEU A 198 -7.59 -13.25 4.35
C LEU A 198 -7.65 -14.78 4.56
N CYS A 199 -7.45 -15.23 5.80
CA CYS A 199 -7.51 -16.63 6.19
C CYS A 199 -8.90 -17.23 5.92
N GLY A 200 -9.97 -16.46 6.11
CA GLY A 200 -11.32 -16.89 5.74
C GLY A 200 -11.41 -17.27 4.25
N PHE A 201 -10.87 -16.43 3.35
CA PHE A 201 -10.83 -16.73 1.92
C PHE A 201 -9.90 -17.88 1.56
N ILE A 202 -8.75 -18.00 2.22
CA ILE A 202 -7.79 -19.09 1.97
C ILE A 202 -8.37 -20.45 2.39
N GLN A 203 -9.04 -20.50 3.55
CA GLN A 203 -9.60 -21.73 4.10
C GLN A 203 -10.89 -22.14 3.38
N GLN A 204 -11.73 -21.17 3.02
CA GLN A 204 -13.02 -21.37 2.37
C GLN A 204 -13.11 -20.52 1.09
N PRO A 205 -12.37 -20.86 0.03
CA PRO A 205 -12.47 -20.17 -1.23
C PRO A 205 -13.87 -20.41 -1.81
N PRO A 206 -14.42 -19.46 -2.59
CA PRO A 206 -15.72 -19.64 -3.20
C PRO A 206 -15.75 -20.85 -4.14
N GLU A 207 -16.90 -21.52 -4.19
CA GLU A 207 -17.12 -22.67 -5.08
C GLU A 207 -17.08 -22.27 -6.57
N ASP A 208 -17.43 -21.03 -6.89
CA ASP A 208 -17.34 -20.48 -8.23
C ASP A 208 -15.87 -20.30 -8.63
N TYR A 209 -15.45 -21.00 -9.69
CA TYR A 209 -14.08 -21.01 -10.18
C TYR A 209 -13.59 -19.62 -10.64
N VAL A 210 -14.44 -18.85 -11.32
CA VAL A 210 -14.08 -17.52 -11.84
C VAL A 210 -13.90 -16.53 -10.69
N LEU A 211 -14.80 -16.60 -9.71
CA LEU A 211 -14.72 -15.83 -8.49
C LEU A 211 -13.47 -16.19 -7.67
N SER A 212 -13.16 -17.48 -7.56
CA SER A 212 -11.97 -18.00 -6.87
C SER A 212 -10.68 -17.48 -7.50
N ALA A 213 -10.55 -17.56 -8.83
CA ALA A 213 -9.40 -17.03 -9.55
C ALA A 213 -9.23 -15.50 -9.37
N SER A 214 -10.34 -14.76 -9.36
CA SER A 214 -10.33 -13.31 -9.13
C SER A 214 -9.88 -12.96 -7.72
N ILE A 215 -10.33 -13.71 -6.71
CA ILE A 215 -9.92 -13.54 -5.33
C ILE A 215 -8.44 -13.87 -5.15
N HIS A 216 -7.96 -14.98 -5.73
CA HIS A 216 -6.53 -15.32 -5.73
C HIS A 216 -5.68 -14.17 -6.26
N LYS A 217 -6.04 -13.62 -7.42
CA LYS A 217 -5.32 -12.47 -7.99
C LYS A 217 -5.28 -11.28 -7.03
N ILE A 218 -6.36 -11.02 -6.32
CA ILE A 218 -6.44 -9.86 -5.40
C ILE A 218 -5.67 -10.10 -4.11
N ILE A 219 -5.66 -11.33 -3.62
CA ILE A 219 -4.81 -11.76 -2.52
C ILE A 219 -3.34 -11.59 -2.92
N PHE A 220 -2.96 -12.05 -4.11
CA PHE A 220 -1.63 -11.84 -4.66
C PHE A 220 -1.27 -10.34 -4.77
N ASP A 221 -2.16 -9.53 -5.36
CA ASP A 221 -1.96 -8.08 -5.47
C ASP A 221 -1.79 -7.42 -4.09
N PHE A 222 -2.58 -7.85 -3.08
CA PHE A 222 -2.46 -7.38 -1.72
C PHE A 222 -1.10 -7.76 -1.11
N ILE A 223 -0.71 -9.03 -1.17
CA ILE A 223 0.55 -9.52 -0.60
C ILE A 223 1.74 -8.83 -1.28
N LYS A 224 1.70 -8.66 -2.60
CA LYS A 224 2.74 -7.92 -3.34
C LYS A 224 2.85 -6.47 -2.88
N GLN A 225 1.73 -5.76 -2.74
CA GLN A 225 1.71 -4.38 -2.23
C GLN A 225 2.18 -4.31 -0.78
N PHE A 226 1.74 -5.23 0.07
CA PHE A 226 2.17 -5.34 1.45
C PHE A 226 3.69 -5.50 1.55
N CYS A 227 4.26 -6.44 0.80
CA CYS A 227 5.71 -6.66 0.73
C CYS A 227 6.48 -5.44 0.22
N ALA A 228 5.93 -4.72 -0.78
CA ALA A 228 6.59 -3.55 -1.35
C ALA A 228 6.83 -2.43 -0.34
N ASN A 229 5.98 -2.28 0.68
CA ASN A 229 6.14 -1.26 1.71
C ASN A 229 7.44 -1.47 2.54
N PHE A 230 7.97 -2.69 2.63
CA PHE A 230 9.19 -2.98 3.39
C PHE A 230 10.48 -2.55 2.67
N PHE A 231 10.39 -2.25 1.39
CA PHE A 231 11.50 -1.74 0.58
C PHE A 231 11.46 -0.22 0.42
N GLU A 232 10.47 0.45 1.01
CA GLU A 232 10.45 1.91 1.07
C GLU A 232 11.58 2.43 1.99
N LYS A 233 12.03 3.67 1.77
CA LYS A 233 13.17 4.26 2.51
C LYS A 233 12.92 4.43 4.02
N GLU A 234 11.69 4.21 4.47
CA GLU A 234 11.28 4.42 5.85
C GLU A 234 11.47 3.14 6.67
N ARG A 235 12.16 3.29 7.81
CA ARG A 235 12.34 2.17 8.73
C ARG A 235 11.00 1.79 9.35
N ILE A 236 10.59 0.54 9.16
CA ILE A 236 9.41 -0.04 9.82
C ILE A 236 9.86 -0.60 11.18
N PRO A 237 9.37 -0.07 12.33
CA PRO A 237 9.89 -0.44 13.65
C PRO A 237 9.75 -1.93 14.02
N LEU A 238 8.69 -2.58 13.56
CA LEU A 238 8.35 -3.99 13.86
C LEU A 238 8.43 -4.88 12.61
N ALA A 239 9.32 -4.54 11.67
CA ALA A 239 9.34 -5.17 10.35
C ALA A 239 9.50 -6.71 10.43
N THR A 240 10.43 -7.17 11.25
CA THR A 240 10.74 -8.59 11.44
C THR A 240 9.57 -9.34 12.07
N GLU A 241 8.94 -8.75 13.10
CA GLU A 241 7.79 -9.33 13.79
C GLU A 241 6.58 -9.44 12.85
N ILE A 242 6.28 -8.36 12.12
CA ILE A 242 5.20 -8.34 11.14
C ILE A 242 5.38 -9.46 10.11
N LEU A 243 6.57 -9.53 9.48
CA LEU A 243 6.83 -10.52 8.43
C LEU A 243 6.84 -11.95 8.98
N SER A 244 7.33 -12.16 10.20
CA SER A 244 7.31 -13.44 10.89
C SER A 244 5.88 -13.92 11.13
N GLU A 245 5.02 -13.08 11.70
CA GLU A 245 3.61 -13.41 11.94
C GLU A 245 2.86 -13.68 10.63
N CYS A 246 3.05 -12.82 9.61
CA CYS A 246 2.45 -13.03 8.28
C CYS A 246 2.87 -14.37 7.69
N THR A 247 4.16 -14.70 7.77
CA THR A 247 4.70 -15.96 7.23
C THR A 247 4.15 -17.18 7.97
N ALA A 248 4.00 -17.08 9.30
CA ALA A 248 3.47 -18.16 10.12
C ALA A 248 2.03 -18.55 9.73
N LEU A 249 1.21 -17.57 9.33
CA LEU A 249 -0.14 -17.82 8.84
C LEU A 249 -0.15 -18.72 7.59
N PHE A 250 0.78 -18.48 6.66
CA PHE A 250 0.90 -19.32 5.47
C PHE A 250 1.55 -20.68 5.78
N ASN A 251 2.51 -20.75 6.70
CA ASN A 251 3.11 -22.02 7.12
C ASN A 251 2.08 -22.99 7.72
N ASN A 252 1.06 -22.45 8.39
CA ASN A 252 0.02 -23.24 9.04
C ASN A 252 -1.15 -23.61 8.12
N THR A 253 -1.17 -23.15 6.87
CA THR A 253 -2.18 -23.58 5.90
C THR A 253 -1.78 -24.88 5.22
N SER A 254 -2.71 -25.82 5.07
CA SER A 254 -2.50 -27.02 4.24
C SER A 254 -2.49 -26.71 2.74
N ARG A 255 -2.72 -25.45 2.36
CA ARG A 255 -2.94 -24.99 0.99
C ARG A 255 -1.78 -24.16 0.43
N ILE A 256 -0.55 -24.34 0.93
CA ILE A 256 0.63 -23.61 0.44
C ILE A 256 0.76 -23.72 -1.09
N CYS A 257 0.46 -24.88 -1.68
CA CYS A 257 0.53 -25.08 -3.13
C CYS A 257 -0.44 -24.16 -3.92
N GLN A 258 -1.57 -23.78 -3.32
CA GLN A 258 -2.57 -22.91 -3.96
C GLN A 258 -2.18 -21.43 -3.90
N PHE A 259 -1.42 -21.04 -2.87
CA PHE A 259 -0.97 -19.67 -2.62
C PHE A 259 0.56 -19.57 -2.63
N LEU A 260 1.17 -20.32 -3.56
CA LEU A 260 2.62 -20.48 -3.61
C LEU A 260 3.31 -19.15 -3.90
N ASP A 261 2.79 -18.38 -4.86
CA ASP A 261 3.41 -17.13 -5.30
C ASP A 261 3.36 -16.06 -4.19
N GLU A 262 2.25 -15.98 -3.45
CA GLU A 262 2.11 -15.13 -2.26
C GLU A 262 3.09 -15.53 -1.16
N TYR A 263 3.19 -16.82 -0.89
CA TYR A 263 4.11 -17.35 0.11
C TYR A 263 5.56 -17.06 -0.26
N LEU A 264 5.93 -17.23 -1.54
CA LEU A 264 7.25 -16.90 -2.05
C LEU A 264 7.55 -15.40 -1.88
N HIS A 265 6.61 -14.51 -2.22
CA HIS A 265 6.79 -13.06 -2.04
C HIS A 265 7.03 -12.69 -0.57
N LEU A 266 6.24 -13.22 0.37
CA LEU A 266 6.42 -12.98 1.79
C LEU A 266 7.77 -13.50 2.30
N ARG A 267 8.15 -14.71 1.90
CA ARG A 267 9.40 -15.35 2.33
C ARG A 267 10.62 -14.62 1.81
N PHE A 268 10.65 -14.23 0.53
CA PHE A 268 11.76 -13.45 0.01
C PHE A 268 11.83 -12.05 0.63
N THR A 269 10.69 -11.40 0.85
CA THR A 269 10.65 -10.12 1.58
C THR A 269 11.24 -10.27 2.98
N SER A 270 10.82 -11.29 3.72
CA SER A 270 11.36 -11.62 5.04
C SER A 270 12.88 -11.81 4.99
N ILE A 271 13.40 -12.60 4.04
CA ILE A 271 14.84 -12.81 3.88
C ILE A 271 15.58 -11.49 3.59
N CYS A 272 15.07 -10.66 2.68
CA CYS A 272 15.70 -9.39 2.32
C CYS A 272 15.74 -8.40 3.48
N VAL A 273 14.68 -8.37 4.30
CA VAL A 273 14.53 -7.42 5.42
C VAL A 273 15.33 -7.86 6.65
N THR A 274 15.43 -9.17 6.89
CA THR A 274 16.02 -9.71 8.13
C THR A 274 17.49 -10.04 8.01
N SER A 275 17.98 -10.37 6.81
CA SER A 275 19.37 -10.76 6.62
C SER A 275 20.26 -9.52 6.44
N ASN A 276 21.35 -9.45 7.21
CA ASN A 276 22.21 -8.25 7.19
C ASN A 276 23.38 -8.38 6.20
N ILE A 277 23.70 -9.61 5.78
CA ILE A 277 24.82 -9.92 4.88
C ILE A 277 24.42 -10.98 3.86
N LEU A 278 25.11 -10.96 2.72
CA LEU A 278 24.83 -11.85 1.58
C LEU A 278 24.94 -13.34 1.94
N LEU A 279 25.87 -13.70 2.83
CA LEU A 279 26.06 -15.09 3.29
C LEU A 279 24.83 -15.62 4.04
N GLU A 280 24.28 -14.81 4.94
CA GLU A 280 23.07 -15.16 5.69
C GLU A 280 21.86 -15.28 4.75
N MET A 281 21.74 -14.36 3.78
CA MET A 281 20.72 -14.44 2.74
C MET A 281 20.82 -15.75 1.96
N ALA A 282 22.01 -16.11 1.48
CA ALA A 282 22.26 -17.33 0.71
C ALA A 282 21.83 -18.58 1.49
N LEU A 283 22.21 -18.68 2.76
CA LEU A 283 21.81 -19.77 3.66
C LEU A 283 20.29 -19.83 3.86
N ASN A 284 19.64 -18.69 4.07
CA ASN A 284 18.20 -18.62 4.26
C ASN A 284 17.43 -19.00 2.99
N ILE A 285 17.91 -18.59 1.82
CA ILE A 285 17.35 -18.96 0.51
C ILE A 285 17.50 -20.46 0.27
N SER A 286 18.70 -21.03 0.48
CA SER A 286 18.94 -22.46 0.27
C SER A 286 18.10 -23.33 1.20
N ASN A 287 17.99 -22.95 2.48
CA ASN A 287 17.18 -23.67 3.45
C ASN A 287 15.68 -23.57 3.14
N PHE A 288 15.23 -22.39 2.75
CA PHE A 288 13.85 -22.18 2.32
C PHE A 288 13.50 -23.03 1.10
N TYR A 289 14.35 -22.98 0.07
CA TYR A 289 14.14 -23.76 -1.16
C TYR A 289 14.11 -25.27 -0.90
N SER A 290 15.07 -25.80 -0.13
CA SER A 290 15.10 -27.21 0.25
C SER A 290 13.86 -27.64 1.04
N SER A 291 13.41 -26.80 1.99
CA SER A 291 12.19 -27.07 2.73
C SER A 291 10.96 -27.06 1.82
N LEU A 292 10.88 -26.13 0.87
CA LEU A 292 9.77 -26.01 -0.06
C LEU A 292 9.70 -27.21 -1.02
N VAL A 293 10.82 -27.62 -1.62
CA VAL A 293 10.89 -28.81 -2.49
C VAL A 293 10.52 -30.08 -1.71
N LYS A 294 10.94 -30.21 -0.45
CA LYS A 294 10.55 -31.33 0.40
C LYS A 294 9.04 -31.39 0.65
N ASN A 295 8.41 -30.23 0.84
CA ASN A 295 6.99 -30.15 1.22
C ASN A 295 6.02 -30.16 0.03
N VAL A 296 6.42 -29.56 -1.09
CA VAL A 296 5.54 -29.32 -2.26
C VAL A 296 6.00 -30.13 -3.49
N GLY A 297 7.26 -30.55 -3.54
CA GLY A 297 7.86 -31.27 -4.66
C GLY A 297 8.64 -30.37 -5.60
N VAL A 298 9.27 -30.99 -6.61
CA VAL A 298 10.14 -30.31 -7.59
C VAL A 298 9.40 -29.38 -8.56
N SER A 299 8.07 -29.43 -8.63
CA SER A 299 7.29 -28.54 -9.48
C SER A 299 7.43 -27.06 -9.12
N VAL A 300 7.85 -26.73 -7.88
CA VAL A 300 8.03 -25.36 -7.41
C VAL A 300 9.27 -24.66 -7.98
N VAL A 301 10.21 -25.40 -8.59
CA VAL A 301 11.50 -24.85 -9.04
C VAL A 301 11.31 -23.59 -9.89
N LYS A 302 10.40 -23.66 -10.87
CA LYS A 302 10.14 -22.57 -11.80
C LYS A 302 9.54 -21.36 -11.07
N SER A 303 8.44 -21.52 -10.32
CA SER A 303 7.79 -20.42 -9.60
C SER A 303 8.72 -19.77 -8.58
N PHE A 304 9.53 -20.57 -7.88
CA PHE A 304 10.55 -20.08 -6.96
C PHE A 304 11.55 -19.19 -7.68
N TYR A 305 12.13 -19.67 -8.78
CA TYR A 305 13.12 -18.92 -9.54
C TYR A 305 12.56 -17.63 -10.14
N GLU A 306 11.40 -17.70 -10.80
CA GLU A 306 10.75 -16.53 -11.41
C GLU A 306 10.44 -15.46 -10.35
N THR A 307 9.92 -15.86 -9.19
CA THR A 307 9.67 -14.94 -8.09
C THR A 307 10.97 -14.39 -7.52
N PHE A 308 11.96 -15.26 -7.28
CA PHE A 308 13.25 -14.86 -6.72
C PHE A 308 13.96 -13.82 -7.58
N LYS A 309 13.88 -13.95 -8.90
CA LYS A 309 14.43 -12.99 -9.87
C LYS A 309 13.94 -11.55 -9.63
N LEU A 310 12.70 -11.38 -9.18
CA LEU A 310 12.13 -10.07 -8.83
C LEU A 310 12.77 -9.46 -7.58
N PHE A 311 13.33 -10.28 -6.70
CA PHE A 311 13.96 -9.86 -5.45
C PHE A 311 15.48 -9.71 -5.54
N ILE A 312 16.12 -10.24 -6.59
CA ILE A 312 17.57 -10.08 -6.84
C ILE A 312 18.01 -8.60 -6.74
N PRO A 313 17.33 -7.62 -7.37
CA PRO A 313 17.73 -6.21 -7.25
C PRO A 313 17.71 -5.68 -5.81
N HIS A 314 16.80 -6.19 -4.98
CA HIS A 314 16.69 -5.82 -3.56
C HIS A 314 17.75 -6.52 -2.69
N LEU A 315 18.23 -7.70 -3.09
CA LEU A 315 19.24 -8.48 -2.37
C LEU A 315 20.66 -7.98 -2.64
N LEU A 316 20.95 -7.58 -3.87
CA LEU A 316 22.30 -7.22 -4.29
C LEU A 316 22.71 -5.79 -3.92
N LEU A 317 21.74 -4.97 -3.45
CA LEU A 317 21.90 -3.66 -2.79
C LEU A 317 22.96 -2.73 -3.42
N SER A 318 23.07 -2.70 -4.75
CA SER A 318 24.00 -1.80 -5.43
C SER A 318 23.39 -1.16 -6.66
N ALA A 319 23.60 0.15 -6.83
CA ALA A 319 23.29 0.88 -8.05
C ALA A 319 24.35 0.66 -9.15
N GLU A 320 25.53 0.16 -8.78
CA GLU A 320 26.61 -0.16 -9.71
C GLU A 320 26.44 -1.59 -10.23
N GLU A 321 26.29 -1.72 -11.55
CA GLU A 321 26.04 -2.98 -12.25
C GLU A 321 27.12 -4.04 -11.96
N ASP A 322 28.40 -3.65 -11.99
CA ASP A 322 29.53 -4.53 -11.69
C ASP A 322 29.47 -5.12 -10.26
N VAL A 323 29.03 -4.33 -9.28
CA VAL A 323 28.91 -4.78 -7.89
C VAL A 323 27.73 -5.75 -7.74
N ALA A 324 26.62 -5.48 -8.42
CA ALA A 324 25.47 -6.39 -8.44
C ALA A 324 25.85 -7.73 -9.10
N GLU A 325 26.53 -7.71 -10.25
CA GLU A 325 26.99 -8.92 -10.92
C GLU A 325 27.98 -9.71 -10.05
N ARG A 326 28.93 -9.03 -9.41
CA ARG A 326 29.85 -9.65 -8.44
C ARG A 326 29.09 -10.33 -7.30
N ASN A 327 28.12 -9.64 -6.71
CA ASN A 327 27.32 -10.16 -5.60
C ASN A 327 26.44 -11.34 -6.05
N ASN A 328 25.95 -11.35 -7.30
CA ASN A 328 25.18 -12.47 -7.84
C ASN A 328 26.02 -13.76 -7.87
N TYR A 329 27.27 -13.70 -8.34
CA TYR A 329 28.15 -14.87 -8.30
C TYR A 329 28.47 -15.34 -6.89
N ILE A 330 28.72 -14.41 -5.95
CA ILE A 330 28.93 -14.76 -4.53
C ILE A 330 27.69 -15.46 -3.98
N LEU A 331 26.50 -14.92 -4.24
CA LEU A 331 25.24 -15.51 -3.82
C LEU A 331 25.06 -16.94 -4.36
N ILE A 332 25.34 -17.16 -5.65
CA ILE A 332 25.28 -18.49 -6.28
C ILE A 332 26.23 -19.47 -5.59
N GLU A 333 27.50 -19.07 -5.41
CA GLU A 333 28.50 -19.91 -4.77
C GLU A 333 28.13 -20.25 -3.33
N GLU A 334 27.63 -19.28 -2.57
CA GLU A 334 27.21 -19.47 -1.19
C GLU A 334 25.96 -20.33 -1.08
N ILE A 335 24.96 -20.18 -1.97
CA ILE A 335 23.80 -21.09 -2.05
C ILE A 335 24.24 -22.54 -2.26
N MET A 336 25.22 -22.76 -3.14
CA MET A 336 25.77 -24.09 -3.39
C MET A 336 26.63 -24.64 -2.24
N LYS A 337 27.21 -23.77 -1.39
CA LYS A 337 28.01 -24.19 -0.22
C LYS A 337 27.13 -24.46 0.99
N SER A 338 26.08 -23.67 1.18
CA SER A 338 25.20 -23.73 2.35
C SER A 338 24.33 -24.98 2.39
N ASN A 339 24.04 -25.60 1.25
CA ASN A 339 23.23 -26.82 1.18
C ASN A 339 23.62 -27.67 -0.05
N SER A 340 24.08 -28.90 0.20
CA SER A 340 24.52 -29.85 -0.83
C SER A 340 23.39 -30.64 -1.49
N ALA A 341 22.12 -30.34 -1.19
CA ALA A 341 21.01 -31.03 -1.81
C ALA A 341 20.94 -30.73 -3.32
N ILE A 342 20.73 -31.77 -4.13
CA ILE A 342 20.72 -31.69 -5.61
C ILE A 342 19.80 -30.60 -6.13
N ASN A 343 18.63 -30.41 -5.50
CA ASN A 343 17.70 -29.36 -5.88
C ASN A 343 18.32 -27.96 -5.73
N VAL A 344 19.11 -27.71 -4.68
CA VAL A 344 19.80 -26.42 -4.48
C VAL A 344 20.87 -26.19 -5.54
N THR A 345 21.57 -27.26 -5.93
CA THR A 345 22.49 -27.24 -7.07
C THR A 345 21.76 -26.90 -8.38
N VAL A 346 20.57 -27.47 -8.60
CA VAL A 346 19.70 -27.11 -9.75
C VAL A 346 19.26 -25.64 -9.68
N LEU A 347 18.90 -25.11 -8.50
CA LEU A 347 18.60 -23.68 -8.33
C LEU A 347 19.78 -22.81 -8.77
N ALA A 348 21.02 -23.15 -8.38
CA ALA A 348 22.22 -22.43 -8.79
C ALA A 348 22.39 -22.40 -10.33
N VAL A 349 22.04 -23.48 -11.03
CA VAL A 349 22.03 -23.54 -12.50
C VAL A 349 21.05 -22.52 -13.10
N PHE A 350 19.90 -22.31 -12.47
CA PHE A 350 18.91 -21.31 -12.91
C PHE A 350 19.35 -19.87 -12.65
N LEU A 351 20.10 -19.62 -11.57
CA LEU A 351 20.61 -18.30 -11.21
C LEU A 351 21.77 -17.81 -12.09
N LEU A 352 22.46 -18.73 -12.76
CA LEU A 352 23.50 -18.36 -13.71
C LEU A 352 22.95 -17.52 -14.87
N PRO A 353 23.69 -16.50 -15.33
CA PRO A 353 23.34 -15.76 -16.54
C PRO A 353 23.32 -16.69 -17.76
N ASP A 354 22.35 -16.49 -18.66
CA ASP A 354 22.19 -17.31 -19.88
C ASP A 354 23.39 -17.17 -20.84
N GLU A 355 24.07 -16.02 -20.80
CA GLU A 355 25.26 -15.73 -21.60
C GLU A 355 26.52 -15.68 -20.74
N ARG A 356 27.66 -16.08 -21.33
CA ARG A 356 28.97 -15.99 -20.67
C ARG A 356 29.37 -14.51 -20.58
N PRO A 357 29.75 -13.99 -19.39
CA PRO A 357 30.12 -12.59 -19.24
C PRO A 357 31.29 -12.17 -20.13
N ALA A 358 31.26 -10.93 -20.61
CA ALA A 358 32.34 -10.36 -21.43
C ALA A 358 33.56 -9.96 -20.57
N LEU A 359 33.33 -9.48 -19.34
CA LEU A 359 34.39 -9.05 -18.43
C LEU A 359 35.15 -10.26 -17.86
N ILE A 360 36.48 -10.20 -17.92
CA ILE A 360 37.37 -11.31 -17.53
C ILE A 360 37.13 -11.75 -16.07
N GLU A 361 36.91 -10.81 -15.15
CA GLU A 361 36.65 -11.12 -13.74
C GLU A 361 35.40 -12.01 -13.58
N PHE A 362 34.29 -11.63 -14.21
CA PHE A 362 33.02 -12.37 -14.12
C PHE A 362 33.04 -13.65 -14.92
N LYS A 363 33.75 -13.66 -16.05
CA LYS A 363 34.00 -14.87 -16.85
C LYS A 363 34.68 -15.96 -16.02
N LEU A 364 35.71 -15.61 -15.24
CA LEU A 364 36.40 -16.56 -14.36
C LEU A 364 35.48 -17.15 -13.28
N LYS A 365 34.59 -16.32 -12.70
CA LYS A 365 33.60 -16.79 -11.72
C LYS A 365 32.53 -17.68 -12.35
N TYR A 366 32.00 -17.27 -13.50
CA TYR A 366 31.07 -18.06 -14.29
C TYR A 366 31.65 -19.44 -14.61
N ASP A 367 32.87 -19.49 -15.16
CA ASP A 367 33.54 -20.73 -15.52
C ASP A 367 33.82 -21.61 -14.28
N SER A 368 34.15 -21.00 -13.14
CA SER A 368 34.33 -21.70 -11.85
C SER A 368 33.05 -22.40 -11.39
N VAL A 369 31.91 -21.68 -11.41
CA VAL A 369 30.61 -22.24 -11.04
C VAL A 369 30.21 -23.36 -12.01
N ILE A 370 30.35 -23.13 -13.31
CA ILE A 370 30.05 -24.14 -14.34
C ILE A 370 30.91 -25.40 -14.15
N LYS A 371 32.24 -25.26 -13.97
CA LYS A 371 33.15 -26.39 -13.71
C LYS A 371 32.78 -27.17 -12.45
N ARG A 372 32.27 -26.48 -11.42
CA ARG A 372 31.78 -27.15 -10.20
C ARG A 372 30.51 -27.93 -10.50
N LEU A 373 29.54 -27.33 -11.19
CA LEU A 373 28.28 -27.97 -11.55
C LEU A 373 28.46 -29.18 -12.49
N LEU A 374 29.47 -29.17 -13.37
CA LEU A 374 29.81 -30.31 -14.23
C LEU A 374 30.38 -31.52 -13.48
N LYS A 375 30.91 -31.32 -12.27
CA LYS A 375 31.43 -32.41 -11.43
C LYS A 375 30.34 -33.16 -10.67
N GLU A 376 29.13 -32.60 -10.63
CA GLU A 376 27.98 -33.23 -9.98
C GLU A 376 27.56 -34.46 -10.79
N GLN A 377 27.31 -35.57 -10.10
CA GLN A 377 26.95 -36.83 -10.77
C GLN A 377 25.47 -36.93 -11.15
N ASP A 378 24.65 -36.00 -10.64
CA ASP A 378 23.20 -36.06 -10.79
C ASP A 378 22.76 -35.63 -12.19
N LEU A 379 21.99 -36.49 -12.86
CA LEU A 379 21.50 -36.27 -14.22
C LEU A 379 20.59 -35.03 -14.34
N ALA A 380 19.84 -34.67 -13.29
CA ALA A 380 18.98 -33.49 -13.33
C ALA A 380 19.81 -32.20 -13.48
N VAL A 381 20.96 -32.13 -12.80
CA VAL A 381 21.89 -30.99 -12.92
C VAL A 381 22.40 -30.90 -14.36
N HIS A 382 22.81 -32.00 -14.97
CA HIS A 382 23.26 -32.02 -16.37
C HIS A 382 22.17 -31.66 -17.38
N VAL A 383 20.94 -32.12 -17.15
CA VAL A 383 19.79 -31.75 -18.00
C VAL A 383 19.58 -30.23 -17.99
N TYR A 384 19.60 -29.59 -16.82
CA TYR A 384 19.43 -28.14 -16.75
C TYR A 384 20.68 -27.37 -17.22
N LEU A 385 21.88 -27.91 -17.02
CA LEU A 385 23.11 -27.33 -17.55
C LEU A 385 23.18 -27.37 -19.08
N SER A 386 22.42 -28.27 -19.73
CA SER A 386 22.44 -28.40 -21.19
C SER A 386 22.08 -27.11 -21.94
N LYS A 387 21.34 -26.18 -21.30
CA LYS A 387 21.06 -24.86 -21.87
C LYS A 387 22.31 -24.00 -22.10
N TYR A 388 23.42 -24.32 -21.42
CA TYR A 388 24.71 -23.64 -21.52
C TYR A 388 25.71 -24.37 -22.43
N LEU A 389 25.29 -25.38 -23.20
CA LEU A 389 26.20 -26.16 -24.07
C LEU A 389 27.00 -25.32 -25.08
N LYS A 390 26.51 -24.13 -25.47
CA LYS A 390 27.27 -23.21 -26.32
C LYS A 390 28.44 -22.55 -25.59
N SER A 391 28.26 -22.12 -24.35
CA SER A 391 29.32 -21.52 -23.54
C SER A 391 30.31 -22.57 -23.02
N LEU A 392 29.87 -23.82 -22.85
CA LEU A 392 30.68 -24.95 -22.41
C LEU A 392 31.79 -25.36 -23.40
N ARG A 393 31.56 -25.22 -24.72
CA ARG A 393 32.58 -25.52 -25.75
C ARG A 393 33.79 -24.59 -25.71
N ASP A 394 33.67 -23.44 -25.06
CA ASP A 394 34.74 -22.43 -24.91
C ASP A 394 35.41 -22.47 -23.52
N ILE A 395 35.08 -23.48 -22.68
CA ILE A 395 35.59 -23.66 -21.31
C ILE A 395 36.52 -24.89 -21.21
N GLU A 396 36.40 -25.83 -22.17
CA GLU A 396 37.43 -26.85 -22.48
C GLU A 396 38.65 -26.19 -23.13
#